data_AF-U1PMS1-F1
#
_entry.id   AF-U1PMS1-F1
#
_cell.length_a   1.000
_cell.length_b   1.000
_cell.length_c   1.000
_cell.angle_alpha   90.00
_cell.angle_beta   90.00
_cell.angle_gamma   90.00
#
_symmetry.space_group_name_H-M   'P 1'
#
loop_
_entity.id
_entity.type
_entity.pdbx_description
1 polymer ?
#
loop_
_entity_poly.entity_id
_entity_poly.type
_entity_poly.pdbx_seq_one_letter_code
_entity_poly.pdbx_strand_id
1 'polypeptide(L)'
;MVVTTGITDQQPEEDQPMIVTTTPTVEGTPVTQYLRVVCGETIAGVNFIKDMAAGFRNLVGGRSQTYEGELIQARETALAEMVQRAQELGAEGVVGVDIDYETLGSDNGMLMVTASGTAVRFSPIS
;
A
#
# COMPACT_ATOMS: atom_id res chain seq x y z
N MET A 1 21.41 -31.55 -44.14
CA MET A 1 21.97 -30.39 -43.42
C MET A 1 20.79 -29.58 -42.92
N VAL A 2 20.67 -29.50 -41.59
CA VAL A 2 19.54 -28.97 -40.81
C VAL A 2 19.61 -27.44 -40.77
N VAL A 3 18.49 -26.72 -40.86
CA VAL A 3 18.23 -25.59 -39.96
C VAL A 3 16.71 -25.45 -39.74
N THR A 4 16.24 -25.86 -38.57
CA THR A 4 14.91 -25.52 -38.01
C THR A 4 15.02 -24.19 -37.29
N THR A 5 14.28 -23.18 -37.73
CA THR A 5 14.19 -21.88 -37.06
C THR A 5 13.24 -22.01 -35.88
N GLY A 6 13.78 -21.98 -34.66
CA GLY A 6 12.99 -21.94 -33.43
C GLY A 6 12.25 -20.62 -33.31
N ILE A 7 10.92 -20.69 -33.27
CA ILE A 7 10.07 -19.65 -32.72
C ILE A 7 10.25 -19.76 -31.21
N THR A 8 10.95 -18.81 -30.60
CA THR A 8 11.04 -18.74 -29.14
C THR A 8 9.69 -18.28 -28.62
N ASP A 9 9.00 -19.14 -27.87
CA ASP A 9 7.89 -18.77 -27.00
C ASP A 9 8.39 -17.66 -26.06
N GLN A 10 8.03 -16.41 -26.33
CA GLN A 10 8.13 -15.36 -25.32
C GLN A 10 7.00 -15.60 -24.34
N GLN A 11 7.29 -16.30 -23.23
CA GLN A 11 6.38 -16.32 -22.09
C GLN A 11 6.10 -14.86 -21.68
N PRO A 12 4.83 -14.49 -21.44
CA PRO A 12 4.52 -13.17 -20.92
C PRO A 12 5.29 -12.95 -19.61
N GLU A 13 5.96 -11.79 -19.48
CA GLU A 13 6.54 -11.37 -18.20
C GLU A 13 5.42 -11.39 -17.16
N GLU A 14 5.55 -12.24 -16.13
CA GLU A 14 4.68 -12.14 -14.96
C GLU A 14 4.83 -10.74 -14.40
N ASP A 15 3.71 -10.02 -14.28
CA ASP A 15 3.64 -8.71 -13.64
C ASP A 15 4.15 -8.88 -12.19
N GLN A 16 5.44 -8.60 -11.98
CA GLN A 16 6.04 -8.86 -10.68
C GLN A 16 5.34 -7.96 -9.66
N PRO A 17 4.77 -8.54 -8.58
CA PRO A 17 4.06 -7.74 -7.62
C PRO A 17 5.02 -6.71 -7.01
N MET A 18 4.64 -5.43 -7.09
CA MET A 18 5.42 -4.31 -6.56
C MET A 18 5.82 -4.57 -5.10
N ILE A 19 7.10 -4.44 -4.78
CA ILE A 19 7.60 -4.65 -3.41
C ILE A 19 7.21 -3.44 -2.55
N VAL A 20 6.42 -3.64 -1.50
CA VAL A 20 6.02 -2.58 -0.56
C VAL A 20 6.48 -2.97 0.83
N THR A 21 7.33 -2.16 1.47
CA THR A 21 7.90 -2.48 2.78
C THR A 21 8.08 -1.24 3.65
N THR A 22 7.93 -1.44 4.96
CA THR A 22 8.25 -0.43 5.99
C THR A 22 9.76 -0.29 6.21
N THR A 23 10.56 -1.27 5.78
CA THR A 23 12.02 -1.18 5.86
C THR A 23 12.57 -0.21 4.82
N PRO A 24 13.67 0.51 5.10
CA PRO A 24 14.27 1.43 4.13
C PRO A 24 15.00 0.69 2.97
N THR A 25 15.23 -0.61 3.12
CA THR A 25 15.97 -1.46 2.17
C THR A 25 15.32 -2.82 2.01
N VAL A 26 15.55 -3.46 0.86
CA VAL A 26 15.14 -4.83 0.56
C VAL A 26 16.40 -5.71 0.46
N GLU A 27 16.44 -6.81 1.21
CA GLU A 27 17.60 -7.71 1.22
C GLU A 27 17.80 -8.37 -0.15
N GLY A 28 19.06 -8.46 -0.60
CA GLY A 28 19.41 -9.03 -1.91
C GLY A 28 18.96 -8.22 -3.13
N THR A 29 18.24 -7.11 -2.94
CA THR A 29 17.61 -6.33 -4.01
C THR A 29 17.96 -4.84 -3.85
N PRO A 30 19.18 -4.42 -4.24
CA PRO A 30 19.63 -3.05 -4.03
C PRO A 30 18.82 -2.04 -4.85
N VAL A 31 18.48 -0.90 -4.25
CA VAL A 31 17.85 0.23 -4.94
C VAL A 31 18.84 0.89 -5.88
N THR A 32 18.46 1.05 -7.15
CA THR A 32 19.26 1.74 -8.19
C THR A 32 18.80 3.17 -8.42
N GLN A 33 17.52 3.46 -8.18
CA GLN A 33 16.96 4.79 -8.37
C GLN A 33 15.85 5.08 -7.35
N TYR A 34 15.93 6.25 -6.72
CA TYR A 34 14.85 6.84 -5.94
C TYR A 34 14.07 7.79 -6.84
N LEU A 35 12.78 7.56 -7.02
CA LEU A 35 11.94 8.34 -7.95
C LEU A 35 11.39 9.58 -7.26
N ARG A 36 10.58 9.40 -6.21
CA ARG A 36 10.08 10.44 -5.31
C ARG A 36 9.34 9.82 -4.12
N VAL A 37 8.98 10.68 -3.16
CA VAL A 37 7.97 10.35 -2.16
C VAL A 37 6.60 10.21 -2.84
N VAL A 38 5.88 9.16 -2.46
CA VAL A 38 4.49 8.88 -2.83
C VAL A 38 3.66 8.76 -1.56
N CYS A 39 2.41 9.20 -1.64
CA CYS A 39 1.44 9.09 -0.55
C CYS A 39 0.14 8.48 -1.10
N GLY A 40 -0.74 7.99 -0.24
CA GLY A 40 -2.13 7.65 -0.53
C GLY A 40 -2.97 7.91 0.72
N GLU A 41 -4.20 8.38 0.55
CA GLU A 41 -4.99 8.94 1.64
C GLU A 41 -6.45 8.47 1.57
N THR A 42 -6.99 8.03 2.70
CA THR A 42 -8.41 7.68 2.83
C THR A 42 -9.03 8.43 3.99
N ILE A 43 -10.17 9.09 3.77
CA ILE A 43 -10.93 9.76 4.84
C ILE A 43 -12.20 8.97 5.13
N ALA A 44 -12.34 8.52 6.37
CA ALA A 44 -13.53 7.86 6.89
C ALA A 44 -14.39 8.86 7.70
N GLY A 45 -15.67 8.95 7.36
CA GLY A 45 -16.56 10.02 7.83
C GLY A 45 -17.24 9.81 9.18
N VAL A 46 -18.03 10.80 9.60
CA VAL A 46 -18.73 10.86 10.90
C VAL A 46 -19.64 9.66 11.17
N ASN A 47 -20.29 9.13 10.15
CA ASN A 47 -21.15 7.95 10.32
C ASN A 47 -20.32 6.72 10.68
N PHE A 48 -19.18 6.52 10.02
CA PHE A 48 -18.23 5.46 10.35
C PHE A 48 -17.71 5.57 11.80
N ILE A 49 -17.30 6.77 12.23
CA ILE A 49 -16.82 6.98 13.61
C ILE A 49 -17.93 6.77 14.65
N LYS A 50 -19.16 7.20 14.35
CA LYS A 50 -20.32 6.96 15.23
C LYS A 50 -20.63 5.47 15.36
N ASP A 51 -20.59 4.73 14.26
CA ASP A 51 -20.85 3.29 14.23
C ASP A 51 -19.74 2.53 14.98
N MET A 52 -18.47 2.93 14.83
CA MET A 52 -17.37 2.42 15.65
C MET A 52 -17.59 2.69 17.15
N ALA A 53 -17.94 3.92 17.52
CA ALA A 53 -18.12 4.32 18.92
C ALA A 53 -19.35 3.65 19.55
N ALA A 54 -20.40 3.37 18.77
CA ALA A 54 -21.56 2.61 19.19
C ALA A 54 -21.22 1.12 19.40
N GLY A 55 -20.45 0.53 18.47
CA GLY A 55 -19.93 -0.83 18.60
C GLY A 55 -19.04 -1.00 19.84
N PHE A 56 -18.14 -0.06 20.10
CA PHE A 56 -17.21 -0.11 21.24
C PHE A 56 -17.92 -0.15 22.61
N ARG A 57 -19.01 0.62 22.79
CA ARG A 57 -19.81 0.58 24.04
C ARG A 57 -20.43 -0.79 24.30
N ASN A 58 -20.63 -1.60 23.27
CA ASN A 58 -21.18 -2.96 23.35
C ASN A 58 -20.09 -4.05 23.44
N LEU A 59 -18.80 -3.69 23.41
CA LEU A 59 -17.67 -4.61 23.26
C LEU A 59 -16.79 -4.66 24.52
N VAL A 60 -17.33 -5.27 25.57
CA VAL A 60 -16.53 -5.84 26.66
C VAL A 60 -16.11 -7.25 26.21
N GLY A 61 -14.89 -7.44 25.69
CA GLY A 61 -14.35 -8.82 25.53
C GLY A 61 -13.51 -9.20 24.31
N GLY A 62 -12.75 -8.28 23.69
CA GLY A 62 -11.44 -8.70 23.15
C GLY A 62 -11.32 -9.06 21.66
N ARG A 63 -12.14 -8.51 20.76
CA ARG A 63 -11.82 -8.09 19.36
C ARG A 63 -13.13 -7.75 18.63
N SER A 64 -13.24 -6.52 18.13
CA SER A 64 -14.44 -6.03 17.45
C SER A 64 -14.28 -6.24 15.95
N GLN A 65 -14.89 -7.31 15.42
CA GLN A 65 -14.78 -7.66 13.99
C GLN A 65 -15.21 -6.52 13.05
N THR A 66 -16.16 -5.68 13.47
CA THR A 66 -16.68 -4.56 12.66
C THR A 66 -15.74 -3.35 12.65
N TYR A 67 -15.16 -3.00 13.81
CA TYR A 67 -14.17 -1.90 13.90
C TYR A 67 -12.89 -2.22 13.14
N GLU A 68 -12.38 -3.44 13.30
CA GLU A 68 -11.17 -3.89 12.63
C GLU A 68 -11.35 -3.89 11.11
N GLY A 69 -12.51 -4.34 10.61
CA GLY A 69 -12.78 -4.45 9.16
C GLY A 69 -12.71 -3.11 8.42
N GLU A 70 -13.36 -2.08 8.94
CA GLU A 70 -13.38 -0.76 8.30
C GLU A 70 -12.01 -0.05 8.36
N LEU A 71 -11.27 -0.18 9.47
CA LEU A 71 -9.90 0.34 9.55
C LEU A 71 -8.94 -0.38 8.62
N ILE A 72 -9.11 -1.70 8.46
CA ILE A 72 -8.39 -2.47 7.45
C ILE A 72 -8.72 -1.89 6.08
N GLN A 73 -10.00 -1.72 5.75
CA GLN A 73 -10.41 -1.20 4.45
C GLN A 73 -9.82 0.19 4.16
N ALA A 74 -9.89 1.12 5.12
CA ALA A 74 -9.32 2.46 4.94
C ALA A 74 -7.80 2.43 4.69
N ARG A 75 -7.08 1.56 5.41
CA ARG A 75 -5.63 1.36 5.21
C ARG A 75 -5.32 0.72 3.86
N GLU A 76 -6.04 -0.34 3.47
CA GLU A 76 -5.83 -0.99 2.17
C GLU A 76 -6.11 -0.02 1.02
N THR A 77 -7.12 0.85 1.14
CA THR A 77 -7.37 1.91 0.15
C THR A 77 -6.21 2.92 0.09
N ALA A 78 -5.71 3.37 1.24
CA ALA A 78 -4.58 4.31 1.26
C ALA A 78 -3.30 3.69 0.67
N LEU A 79 -3.02 2.43 0.99
CA LEU A 79 -1.91 1.67 0.41
C LEU A 79 -2.07 1.48 -1.10
N ALA A 80 -3.27 1.12 -1.56
CA ALA A 80 -3.55 0.94 -2.98
C ALA A 80 -3.34 2.23 -3.79
N GLU A 81 -3.79 3.39 -3.27
CA GLU A 81 -3.53 4.68 -3.92
C GLU A 81 -2.04 5.03 -3.96
N MET A 82 -1.30 4.77 -2.88
CA MET A 82 0.15 4.98 -2.83
C MET A 82 0.88 4.11 -3.86
N VAL A 83 0.49 2.83 -3.97
CA VAL A 83 1.03 1.88 -4.94
C VAL A 83 0.71 2.31 -6.37
N GLN A 84 -0.54 2.71 -6.65
CA GLN A 84 -0.94 3.19 -7.97
C GLN A 84 -0.08 4.40 -8.40
N ARG A 85 0.10 5.38 -7.51
CA ARG A 85 0.93 6.57 -7.78
C ARG A 85 2.40 6.19 -7.99
N ALA A 86 2.90 5.15 -7.32
CA ALA A 86 4.24 4.61 -7.57
C ALA A 86 4.34 3.92 -8.94
N GLN A 87 3.32 3.15 -9.35
CA GLN A 87 3.25 2.50 -10.66
C GLN A 87 3.24 3.52 -11.80
N GLU A 88 2.52 4.64 -11.64
CA GLU A 88 2.49 5.75 -12.62
C GLU A 88 3.88 6.38 -12.85
N LEU A 89 4.81 6.24 -11.90
CA LEU A 89 6.20 6.69 -12.02
C LEU A 89 7.13 5.62 -12.61
N GLY A 90 6.61 4.42 -12.91
CA GLY A 90 7.39 3.25 -13.28
C GLY A 90 8.30 2.79 -12.14
N ALA A 91 7.79 2.83 -10.91
CA ALA A 91 8.47 2.22 -9.77
C ALA A 91 8.31 0.68 -9.81
N GLU A 92 9.27 0.00 -9.21
CA GLU A 92 9.24 -1.46 -8.98
C GLU A 92 8.98 -1.77 -7.49
N GLY A 93 9.09 -0.77 -6.62
CA GLY A 93 8.77 -0.88 -5.21
C GLY A 93 8.55 0.45 -4.51
N VAL A 94 8.07 0.36 -3.27
CA VAL A 94 7.97 1.45 -2.29
C VAL A 94 8.62 0.99 -0.99
N VAL A 95 9.66 1.70 -0.55
CA VAL A 95 10.40 1.41 0.68
C VAL A 95 10.17 2.48 1.73
N GLY A 96 10.44 2.15 3.00
CA GLY A 96 10.26 3.07 4.12
C GLY A 96 8.82 3.51 4.27
N VAL A 97 7.87 2.58 4.04
CA VAL A 97 6.45 2.86 4.18
C VAL A 97 6.11 3.18 5.63
N ASP A 98 5.36 4.26 5.82
CA ASP A 98 4.77 4.66 7.09
C ASP A 98 3.25 4.85 6.94
N ILE A 99 2.51 4.55 7.99
CA ILE A 99 1.03 4.61 8.00
C ILE A 99 0.57 5.40 9.21
N ASP A 100 0.00 6.57 8.95
CA ASP A 100 -0.50 7.49 9.96
C ASP A 100 -2.03 7.49 10.03
N TYR A 101 -2.55 7.63 11.24
CA TYR A 101 -3.97 7.74 11.54
C TYR A 101 -4.22 9.07 12.26
N GLU A 102 -4.99 9.96 11.65
CA GLU A 102 -5.24 11.31 12.17
C GLU A 102 -6.75 11.59 12.26
N THR A 103 -7.21 12.12 13.40
CA THR A 103 -8.60 12.56 13.53
C THR A 103 -8.76 13.99 12.98
N LEU A 104 -9.77 14.21 12.14
CA LEU A 104 -10.07 15.49 11.53
C LEU A 104 -11.43 16.06 11.97
N GLY A 105 -11.56 17.38 11.85
CA GLY A 105 -12.78 18.14 12.15
C GLY A 105 -12.90 18.57 13.61
N SER A 106 -13.65 19.64 13.88
CA SER A 106 -13.78 20.26 15.21
C SER A 106 -14.30 19.30 16.29
N ASP A 107 -15.07 18.29 15.88
CA ASP A 107 -15.64 17.26 16.77
C ASP A 107 -14.88 15.92 16.70
N ASN A 108 -13.70 15.86 16.06
CA ASN A 108 -12.96 14.62 15.77
C ASN A 108 -13.82 13.55 15.06
N GLY A 109 -14.76 14.00 14.25
CA GLY A 109 -15.75 13.14 13.60
C GLY A 109 -15.23 12.44 12.35
N MET A 110 -14.01 12.70 11.91
CA MET A 110 -13.42 12.04 10.73
C MET A 110 -12.10 11.40 11.11
N LEU A 111 -11.76 10.30 10.46
CA LEU A 111 -10.46 9.65 10.57
C LEU A 111 -9.82 9.62 9.19
N MET A 112 -8.64 10.22 9.09
CA MET A 112 -7.77 10.14 7.92
C MET A 112 -6.75 9.04 8.15
N VAL A 113 -6.57 8.19 7.14
CA VAL A 113 -5.50 7.21 7.07
C VAL A 113 -4.59 7.63 5.92
N THR A 114 -3.32 7.82 6.22
CA THR A 114 -2.30 8.23 5.23
C THR A 114 -1.24 7.14 5.17
N ALA A 115 -0.98 6.60 3.99
CA ALA A 115 0.19 5.78 3.73
C ALA A 115 1.20 6.63 2.96
N SER A 116 2.47 6.63 3.36
CA SER A 116 3.54 7.33 2.65
C SER A 116 4.78 6.46 2.53
N GLY A 117 5.61 6.71 1.53
CA GLY A 117 6.86 5.98 1.32
C GLY A 117 7.67 6.54 0.16
N THR A 118 8.78 5.89 -0.18
CA THR A 118 9.64 6.29 -1.30
C THR A 118 9.55 5.29 -2.44
N ALA A 119 9.07 5.74 -3.60
CA ALA A 119 9.03 4.94 -4.82
C ALA A 119 10.44 4.74 -5.39
N VAL A 120 10.78 3.50 -5.72
CA VAL A 120 12.14 3.08 -6.11
C VAL A 120 12.14 2.13 -7.31
N ARG A 121 13.29 2.05 -7.97
CA ARG A 121 13.67 0.95 -8.87
C ARG A 121 14.81 0.15 -8.27
N PHE A 122 14.87 -1.13 -8.57
CA PHE A 122 15.85 -2.07 -8.09
C PHE A 122 16.90 -2.37 -9.15
N SER A 123 17.96 -3.07 -8.76
CA SER A 123 18.88 -3.67 -9.71
C SER A 123 18.19 -4.85 -10.39
N PRO A 124 18.41 -5.07 -11.71
CA PRO A 124 18.02 -6.32 -12.34
C PRO A 124 18.58 -7.50 -11.56
N ILE A 125 17.79 -8.56 -11.42
CA ILE A 125 18.24 -9.83 -10.88
C ILE A 125 19.21 -10.43 -11.91
N SER A 126 20.48 -10.61 -11.52
CA SER A 126 21.53 -11.24 -12.33
C SER A 126 21.49 -12.75 -12.27
#